data_AF-A0A9E5AEQ9-F1
#
_entry.id   AF-A0A9E5AEQ9-F1
#
_cell.length_a   1.000
_cell.length_b   1.000
_cell.length_c   1.000
_cell.angle_alpha   90.00
_cell.angle_beta   90.00
_cell.angle_gamma   90.00
#
_symmetry.space_group_name_H-M   'P 1'
#
loop_
_entity.id
_entity.type
_entity.pdbx_description
1 polymer ?
#
loop_
_entity_poly.entity_id
_entity_poly.type
_entity_poly.pdbx_seq_one_letter_code
_entity_poly.pdbx_strand_id
1 'polypeptide(L)'
;MKKLLLGGLALAVLGLIAGLYHGATCPTDPAPRAAVEAYLRAMQTQRFTDAFDQVTARMTDGRARADWAALQAKMFEMAAVKLSDPDVRTAHRAAVNRFQCAPVATVPNVLRAADVLNNQGSTEFELYTVILADGHWRIDSQETLFEEARVHEWFPQDEIPTYKGTAPVDP
;
A
#
# COMPACT_ATOMS: atom_id res chain seq x y z
N MET A 1 -29.18 -68.01 -39.18
CA MET A 1 -28.34 -68.23 -37.98
C MET A 1 -27.57 -66.94 -37.68
N LYS A 2 -27.42 -66.61 -36.39
CA LYS A 2 -26.50 -65.63 -35.75
C LYS A 2 -26.80 -64.12 -35.89
N LYS A 3 -27.20 -63.56 -34.75
CA LYS A 3 -27.11 -62.14 -34.34
C LYS A 3 -25.65 -61.71 -34.22
N LEU A 4 -25.34 -60.41 -34.39
CA LEU A 4 -24.26 -59.68 -33.69
C LEU A 4 -24.49 -58.15 -33.91
N LEU A 5 -24.89 -57.41 -32.87
CA LEU A 5 -24.13 -56.39 -32.09
C LEU A 5 -24.16 -54.97 -32.71
N LEU A 6 -24.85 -53.97 -32.14
CA LEU A 6 -24.57 -53.14 -30.93
C LEU A 6 -23.35 -52.21 -31.03
N GLY A 7 -23.61 -50.91 -30.80
CA GLY A 7 -22.66 -49.89 -30.32
C GLY A 7 -21.97 -49.11 -31.43
N GLY A 8 -21.83 -47.79 -31.39
CA GLY A 8 -22.10 -46.80 -30.36
C GLY A 8 -21.37 -45.50 -30.71
N LEU A 9 -21.82 -44.40 -30.11
CA LEU A 9 -21.06 -43.17 -29.85
C LEU A 9 -20.63 -42.29 -31.05
N ALA A 10 -21.54 -41.44 -31.51
CA ALA A 10 -21.17 -40.14 -32.08
C ALA A 10 -20.96 -39.14 -30.92
N LEU A 11 -19.74 -39.08 -30.37
CA LEU A 11 -19.33 -38.02 -29.45
C LEU A 11 -18.46 -37.03 -30.24
N ALA A 12 -19.11 -36.10 -30.94
CA ALA A 12 -18.43 -35.03 -31.67
C ALA A 12 -18.32 -33.78 -30.79
N VAL A 13 -17.14 -33.60 -30.22
CA VAL A 13 -16.43 -32.33 -29.98
C VAL A 13 -17.22 -31.22 -29.25
N LEU A 14 -17.27 -31.30 -27.92
CA LEU A 14 -17.27 -30.13 -27.03
C LEU A 14 -15.86 -29.98 -26.44
N GLY A 15 -14.91 -29.62 -27.29
CA GLY A 15 -13.50 -29.43 -26.93
C GLY A 15 -13.22 -27.98 -26.53
N LEU A 16 -13.07 -27.76 -25.23
CA LEU A 16 -12.28 -26.70 -24.57
C LEU A 16 -12.32 -25.29 -25.18
N ILE A 17 -13.22 -24.45 -24.67
CA ILE A 17 -12.90 -23.04 -24.43
C ILE A 17 -12.63 -22.92 -22.92
N ALA A 18 -11.50 -23.46 -22.48
CA ALA A 18 -11.01 -23.32 -21.11
C ALA A 18 -9.55 -22.88 -21.18
N GLY A 19 -9.25 -21.68 -20.69
CA GLY A 19 -7.95 -21.02 -20.79
C GLY A 19 -8.01 -19.97 -21.89
N LEU A 20 -8.15 -18.68 -21.59
CA LEU A 20 -7.20 -17.89 -20.82
C LEU A 20 -7.94 -16.82 -20.01
N TYR A 21 -8.38 -17.14 -18.79
CA TYR A 21 -8.60 -16.10 -17.78
C TYR A 21 -7.23 -15.75 -17.18
N HIS A 22 -6.39 -15.04 -17.95
CA HIS A 22 -5.38 -14.20 -17.31
C HIS A 22 -6.19 -13.10 -16.62
N GLY A 23 -6.31 -13.18 -15.29
CA GLY A 23 -6.88 -12.08 -14.51
C GLY A 23 -6.17 -10.80 -14.94
N ALA A 24 -6.93 -9.83 -15.44
CA ALA A 24 -6.35 -8.61 -15.97
C ALA A 24 -5.56 -7.93 -14.84
N THR A 25 -4.24 -7.85 -14.97
CA THR A 25 -3.39 -7.09 -14.06
C THR A 25 -3.40 -5.65 -14.51
N CYS A 26 -3.55 -4.72 -13.57
CA CYS A 26 -3.41 -3.31 -13.88
C CYS A 26 -1.98 -2.99 -14.31
N PRO A 27 -1.79 -2.20 -15.39
CA PRO A 27 -0.46 -1.70 -15.71
C PRO A 27 0.06 -0.86 -14.54
N THR A 28 1.38 -0.89 -14.35
CA THR A 28 2.04 -0.07 -13.35
C THR A 28 1.74 1.40 -13.60
N ASP A 29 1.18 2.06 -12.60
CA ASP A 29 0.92 3.50 -12.60
C ASP A 29 1.89 4.13 -11.58
N PRO A 30 2.84 4.98 -12.01
CA PRO A 30 3.79 5.60 -11.08
C PRO A 30 3.17 6.71 -10.24
N ALA A 31 1.99 7.23 -10.59
CA ALA A 31 1.43 8.44 -9.98
C ALA A 31 0.99 8.26 -8.51
N PRO A 32 0.34 7.16 -8.07
CA PRO A 32 0.04 6.94 -6.66
C PRO A 32 1.31 6.90 -5.80
N ARG A 33 2.36 6.23 -6.29
CA ARG A 33 3.67 6.16 -5.63
C ARG A 33 4.29 7.55 -5.50
N ALA A 34 4.23 8.35 -6.56
CA ALA A 34 4.76 9.71 -6.55
C ALA A 34 4.05 10.62 -5.54
N ALA A 35 2.74 10.45 -5.31
CA ALA A 35 2.00 11.18 -4.29
C ALA A 35 2.52 10.85 -2.86
N VAL A 36 2.78 9.56 -2.59
CA VAL A 36 3.36 9.12 -1.31
C VAL A 36 4.79 9.63 -1.13
N GLU A 37 5.62 9.56 -2.17
CA GLU A 37 6.97 10.14 -2.15
C GLU A 37 6.95 11.65 -1.86
N ALA A 38 6.06 12.39 -2.52
CA ALA A 38 5.92 13.83 -2.32
C ALA A 38 5.50 14.16 -0.88
N TYR A 39 4.53 13.40 -0.34
CA TYR A 39 4.08 13.54 1.04
C TYR A 39 5.21 13.29 2.03
N LEU A 40 5.88 12.13 1.93
CA LEU A 40 6.93 11.73 2.87
C LEU A 40 8.13 12.67 2.81
N ARG A 41 8.53 13.14 1.62
CA ARG A 41 9.59 14.15 1.48
C ARG A 41 9.19 15.48 2.11
N ALA A 42 7.95 15.90 1.97
CA ALA A 42 7.45 17.12 2.61
C ALA A 42 7.46 16.98 4.14
N MET A 43 7.02 15.84 4.68
CA MET A 43 7.09 15.53 6.11
C MET A 43 8.54 15.50 6.63
N GLN A 44 9.44 14.79 5.94
CA GLN A 44 10.87 14.70 6.27
C GLN A 44 11.54 16.07 6.33
N THR A 45 11.21 16.95 5.38
CA THR A 45 11.75 18.33 5.29
C THR A 45 10.92 19.35 6.06
N GLN A 46 9.96 18.90 6.88
CA GLN A 46 9.09 19.73 7.71
C GLN A 46 8.30 20.80 6.92
N ARG A 47 8.05 20.56 5.63
CA ARG A 47 7.20 21.37 4.76
C ARG A 47 5.75 20.91 4.87
N PHE A 48 5.16 21.01 6.06
CA PHE A 48 3.84 20.42 6.35
C PHE A 48 2.70 21.00 5.48
N THR A 49 2.82 22.26 5.04
CA THR A 49 1.87 22.84 4.08
C THR A 49 1.89 22.11 2.73
N ASP A 50 3.06 21.67 2.28
CA ASP A 50 3.21 20.93 1.02
C ASP A 50 2.72 19.48 1.19
N ALA A 51 2.90 18.90 2.38
CA ALA A 51 2.38 17.57 2.72
C ALA A 51 0.84 17.55 2.72
N PHE A 52 0.20 18.63 3.19
CA PHE A 52 -1.27 18.78 3.16
C PHE A 52 -1.84 18.61 1.74
N ASP A 53 -1.09 18.99 0.71
CA ASP A 53 -1.55 18.92 -0.67
C ASP A 53 -1.60 17.51 -1.24
N GLN A 54 -0.97 16.56 -0.55
CA GLN A 54 -0.90 15.15 -0.95
C GLN A 54 -1.93 14.28 -0.23
N VAL A 55 -2.68 14.81 0.73
CA VAL A 55 -3.63 14.05 1.56
C VAL A 55 -5.08 14.45 1.25
N THR A 56 -6.03 13.58 1.59
CA THR A 56 -7.46 13.85 1.49
C THR A 56 -7.98 14.55 2.76
N ALA A 57 -9.19 15.09 2.69
CA ALA A 57 -9.88 15.63 3.86
C ALA A 57 -10.11 14.57 4.96
N ARG A 58 -10.18 13.28 4.62
CA ARG A 58 -10.28 12.20 5.60
C ARG A 58 -9.01 12.11 6.45
N MET A 59 -7.85 12.09 5.80
CA MET A 59 -6.55 12.01 6.47
C MET A 59 -6.23 13.26 7.31
N THR A 60 -6.88 14.39 7.03
CA THR A 60 -6.71 15.62 7.80
C THR A 60 -7.78 15.82 8.88
N ASP A 61 -8.71 14.87 9.05
CA ASP A 61 -9.93 15.03 9.87
C ASP A 61 -10.74 16.29 9.51
N GLY A 62 -10.72 16.68 8.24
CA GLY A 62 -11.39 17.89 7.74
C GLY A 62 -10.76 19.20 8.20
N ARG A 63 -9.58 19.19 8.83
CA ARG A 63 -8.90 20.40 9.30
C ARG A 63 -8.48 21.29 8.14
N ALA A 64 -8.50 22.60 8.40
CA ALA A 64 -7.94 23.58 7.48
C ALA A 64 -6.42 23.39 7.35
N ARG A 65 -5.87 23.75 6.19
CA ARG A 65 -4.46 23.60 5.83
C ARG A 65 -3.51 24.13 6.91
N ALA A 66 -3.74 25.34 7.39
CA ALA A 66 -2.89 25.96 8.40
C ALA A 66 -2.93 25.22 9.74
N ASP A 67 -4.12 24.81 10.18
CA ASP A 67 -4.32 24.13 11.46
C ASP A 67 -3.71 22.72 11.45
N TRP A 68 -3.88 21.99 10.34
CA TRP A 68 -3.28 20.67 10.17
C TRP A 68 -1.75 20.77 10.12
N ALA A 69 -1.21 21.70 9.34
CA ALA A 69 0.23 21.89 9.23
C ALA A 69 0.86 22.29 10.58
N ALA A 70 0.21 23.18 11.34
CA ALA A 70 0.65 23.56 12.68
C ALA A 70 0.60 22.38 13.68
N LEU A 71 -0.40 21.52 13.58
CA LEU A 71 -0.49 20.31 14.40
C LEU A 71 0.67 19.36 14.09
N GLN A 72 0.96 19.09 12.82
CA GLN A 72 2.09 18.24 12.43
C GLN A 72 3.43 18.81 12.89
N ALA A 73 3.63 20.13 12.73
CA ALA A 73 4.82 20.82 13.21
C ALA A 73 5.02 20.64 14.71
N LYS A 74 3.95 20.85 15.49
CA LYS A 74 3.99 20.67 16.94
C LYS A 74 4.34 19.22 17.34
N MET A 75 3.78 18.23 16.66
CA MET A 75 4.09 16.81 16.93
C MET A 75 5.56 16.50 16.62
N PHE A 76 6.07 16.95 15.47
CA PHE A 76 7.47 16.78 15.08
C PHE A 76 8.42 17.48 16.05
N GLU A 77 8.09 18.68 16.50
CA GLU A 77 8.89 19.44 17.46
C GLU A 77 8.93 18.76 18.83
N MET A 78 7.77 18.41 19.40
CA MET A 78 7.69 17.82 20.74
C MET A 78 8.43 16.49 20.85
N ALA A 79 8.35 15.65 19.81
CA ALA A 79 9.05 14.37 19.78
C ALA A 79 10.47 14.47 19.16
N ALA A 80 10.87 15.64 18.65
CA ALA A 80 12.07 15.83 17.84
C ALA A 80 12.25 14.76 16.74
N VAL A 81 11.16 14.49 16.00
CA VAL A 81 11.08 13.44 14.99
C VAL A 81 12.11 13.67 13.89
N LYS A 82 12.84 12.62 13.55
CA LYS A 82 13.79 12.56 12.43
C LYS A 82 13.43 11.39 11.54
N LEU A 83 13.09 11.70 10.29
CA LEU A 83 12.80 10.70 9.27
C LEU A 83 14.04 10.49 8.39
N SER A 84 14.39 9.22 8.16
CA SER A 84 15.34 8.84 7.12
C SER A 84 14.69 8.94 5.74
N ASP A 85 15.46 8.65 4.69
CA ASP A 85 14.90 8.58 3.33
C ASP A 85 13.83 7.47 3.24
N PRO A 86 12.65 7.78 2.66
CA PRO A 86 11.58 6.81 2.52
C PRO A 86 11.88 5.79 1.42
N ASP A 87 11.56 4.51 1.65
CA ASP A 87 11.58 3.43 0.65
C ASP A 87 10.16 3.20 0.09
N VAL A 88 9.71 4.09 -0.80
CA VAL A 88 8.36 4.01 -1.38
C VAL A 88 8.33 3.04 -2.56
N ARG A 89 7.54 1.97 -2.42
CA ARG A 89 7.51 0.84 -3.36
C ARG A 89 6.47 1.01 -4.45
N THR A 90 6.45 0.05 -5.37
CA THR A 90 5.49 0.02 -6.48
C THR A 90 4.06 0.03 -5.96
N ALA A 91 3.21 0.85 -6.58
CA ALA A 91 1.78 0.91 -6.24
C ALA A 91 1.04 -0.34 -6.75
N HIS A 92 0.16 -0.89 -5.91
CA HIS A 92 -0.70 -2.02 -6.23
C HIS A 92 -2.12 -1.54 -6.48
N ARG A 93 -2.69 -1.89 -7.64
CA ARG A 93 -4.06 -1.52 -8.02
C ARG A 93 -4.82 -2.74 -8.50
N ALA A 94 -6.06 -2.88 -8.02
CA ALA A 94 -6.96 -3.91 -8.51
C ALA A 94 -7.51 -3.52 -9.89
N ALA A 95 -7.66 -4.51 -10.77
CA ALA A 95 -8.47 -4.35 -11.98
C ALA A 95 -9.95 -4.39 -11.60
N VAL A 96 -10.71 -3.41 -12.11
CA VAL A 96 -12.18 -3.43 -12.04
C VAL A 96 -12.73 -4.31 -13.16
N ASN A 97 -12.12 -4.22 -14.34
CA ASN A 97 -12.36 -5.07 -15.48
C ASN A 97 -11.11 -5.08 -16.39
N ARG A 98 -11.16 -5.79 -17.52
CA ARG A 98 -10.02 -5.91 -18.46
C ARG A 98 -9.53 -4.61 -19.09
N PHE A 99 -10.26 -3.51 -18.95
CA PHE A 99 -9.95 -2.20 -19.54
C PHE A 99 -9.77 -1.10 -18.49
N GLN A 100 -10.09 -1.37 -17.23
CA GLN A 100 -10.17 -0.35 -16.20
C GLN A 100 -9.56 -0.83 -14.89
N CYS A 101 -8.74 0.05 -14.32
CA CYS A 101 -8.15 -0.10 -13.00
C CYS A 101 -8.93 0.69 -11.97
N ALA A 102 -8.93 0.19 -10.73
CA ALA A 102 -9.60 0.86 -9.63
C ALA A 102 -9.01 2.26 -9.40
N PRO A 103 -9.81 3.27 -9.05
CA PRO A 103 -9.34 4.61 -8.71
C PRO A 103 -8.74 4.67 -7.29
N VAL A 104 -8.21 3.54 -6.82
CA VAL A 104 -7.56 3.37 -5.52
C VAL A 104 -6.34 2.50 -5.73
N ALA A 105 -5.28 2.77 -4.97
CA ALA A 105 -4.05 2.02 -4.94
C ALA A 105 -3.59 1.81 -3.50
N THR A 106 -2.90 0.70 -3.24
CA THR A 106 -2.10 0.49 -2.04
C THR A 106 -0.65 0.73 -2.37
N VAL A 107 0.03 1.58 -1.62
CA VAL A 107 1.45 1.91 -1.83
C VAL A 107 2.24 1.52 -0.57
N PRO A 108 3.08 0.48 -0.64
CA PRO A 108 3.92 0.09 0.48
C PRO A 108 5.09 1.06 0.65
N ASN A 109 5.49 1.31 1.89
CA ASN A 109 6.65 2.09 2.25
C ASN A 109 7.38 1.46 3.44
N VAL A 110 8.71 1.52 3.45
CA VAL A 110 9.49 1.28 4.67
C VAL A 110 10.04 2.63 5.14
N LEU A 111 9.60 3.07 6.32
CA LEU A 111 10.07 4.29 6.95
C LEU A 111 10.99 3.95 8.10
N ARG A 112 12.09 4.71 8.23
CA ARG A 112 12.90 4.71 9.45
C ARG A 112 12.78 6.05 10.13
N ALA A 113 12.29 6.04 11.36
CA ALA A 113 12.11 7.23 12.16
C ALA A 113 12.89 7.10 13.47
N ALA A 114 13.34 8.22 14.02
CA ALA A 114 13.86 8.29 15.38
C ALA A 114 13.27 9.52 16.08
N ASP A 115 13.12 9.43 17.39
CA ASP A 115 12.57 10.50 18.22
C ASP A 115 13.24 10.49 19.61
N VAL A 116 12.89 11.44 20.47
CA VAL A 116 13.49 11.56 21.81
C VAL A 116 13.21 10.37 22.75
N LEU A 117 12.15 9.61 22.52
CA LEU A 117 11.77 8.42 23.28
C LEU A 117 12.42 7.15 22.71
N ASN A 118 12.65 7.12 21.39
CA ASN A 118 13.27 6.04 20.64
C ASN A 118 14.47 6.54 19.82
N ASN A 119 15.56 6.88 20.53
CA ASN A 119 16.78 7.38 19.90
C ASN A 119 17.50 6.34 19.01
N GLN A 120 17.20 5.04 19.17
CA GLN A 120 17.75 3.97 18.31
C GLN A 120 17.04 3.89 16.95
N GLY A 121 15.86 4.51 16.87
CA GLY A 121 14.98 4.49 15.71
C GLY A 121 14.09 3.26 15.63
N SER A 122 12.99 3.38 14.91
CA SER A 122 12.06 2.32 14.53
C SER A 122 12.14 2.11 13.02
N THR A 123 11.92 0.87 12.58
CA THR A 123 11.54 0.60 11.19
C THR A 123 10.04 0.36 11.18
N GLU A 124 9.35 1.11 10.35
CA GLU A 124 7.90 1.10 10.20
C GLU A 124 7.57 0.58 8.80
N PHE A 125 6.81 -0.51 8.76
CA PHE A 125 6.28 -1.07 7.53
C PHE A 125 4.90 -0.48 7.30
N GLU A 126 4.75 0.37 6.30
CA GLU A 126 3.56 1.19 6.12
C GLU A 126 2.85 0.84 4.83
N LEU A 127 1.52 0.83 4.88
CA LEU A 127 0.66 0.78 3.71
C LEU A 127 -0.13 2.08 3.60
N TYR A 128 0.03 2.76 2.47
CA TYR A 128 -0.74 3.93 2.13
C TYR A 128 -1.90 3.55 1.21
N THR A 129 -3.12 3.91 1.60
CA THR A 129 -4.26 3.91 0.66
C THR A 129 -4.28 5.23 -0.06
N VAL A 130 -4.15 5.20 -1.39
CA VAL A 130 -4.13 6.38 -2.24
C VAL A 130 -5.31 6.33 -3.18
N ILE A 131 -6.12 7.39 -3.23
CA ILE A 131 -7.31 7.48 -4.08
C ILE A 131 -7.13 8.55 -5.16
N LEU A 132 -7.74 8.35 -6.32
CA LEU A 132 -7.84 9.36 -7.35
C LEU A 132 -9.02 10.29 -7.04
N ALA A 133 -8.73 11.45 -6.43
CA ALA A 133 -9.71 12.47 -6.07
C ALA A 133 -9.45 13.75 -6.87
N ASP A 134 -10.47 14.27 -7.54
CA ASP A 134 -10.41 15.48 -8.37
C ASP A 134 -9.29 15.44 -9.44
N GLY A 135 -9.03 14.26 -10.00
CA GLY A 135 -7.97 14.06 -11.00
C GLY A 135 -6.56 13.96 -10.42
N HIS A 136 -6.40 14.00 -9.09
CA HIS A 136 -5.13 13.89 -8.40
C HIS A 136 -5.10 12.66 -7.48
N TRP A 137 -3.98 11.95 -7.46
CA TRP A 137 -3.76 10.89 -6.48
C TRP A 137 -3.45 11.53 -5.12
N ARG A 138 -4.22 11.15 -4.10
CA ARG A 138 -4.12 11.67 -2.73
C ARG A 138 -4.17 10.53 -1.73
N ILE A 139 -3.40 10.65 -0.65
CA ILE A 139 -3.38 9.69 0.45
C ILE A 139 -4.65 9.85 1.27
N ASP A 140 -5.43 8.78 1.37
CA ASP A 140 -6.67 8.73 2.13
C ASP A 140 -6.50 8.11 3.51
N SER A 141 -5.54 7.19 3.66
CA SER A 141 -5.16 6.61 4.93
C SER A 141 -3.73 6.08 4.91
N GLN A 142 -3.16 5.95 6.11
CA GLN A 142 -1.92 5.24 6.39
C GLN A 142 -2.19 4.17 7.44
N GLU A 143 -1.61 2.99 7.26
CA GLU A 143 -1.59 1.90 8.24
C GLU A 143 -0.13 1.50 8.47
N THR A 144 0.30 1.42 9.74
CA THR A 144 1.58 0.79 10.11
C THR A 144 1.31 -0.66 10.47
N LEU A 145 2.01 -1.59 9.83
CA LEU A 145 1.91 -3.02 10.06
C LEU A 145 2.80 -3.43 11.24
N PHE A 146 2.20 -4.17 12.17
CA PHE A 146 2.91 -4.75 13.33
C PHE A 146 2.93 -6.28 13.30
N GLU A 147 1.99 -6.91 12.60
CA GLU A 147 1.88 -8.36 12.51
C GLU A 147 2.87 -8.91 11.49
N GLU A 148 3.76 -9.82 11.91
CA GLU A 148 4.80 -10.40 11.07
C GLU A 148 4.26 -11.02 9.77
N ALA A 149 3.13 -11.73 9.84
CA ALA A 149 2.51 -12.32 8.65
C ALA A 149 2.10 -11.26 7.62
N ARG A 150 1.57 -10.12 8.07
CA ARG A 150 1.20 -9.00 7.19
C ARG A 150 2.43 -8.28 6.65
N VAL A 151 3.49 -8.15 7.45
CA VAL A 151 4.76 -7.58 6.97
C VAL A 151 5.35 -8.47 5.87
N HIS A 152 5.48 -9.79 6.07
CA HIS A 152 6.02 -10.69 5.05
C HIS A 152 5.16 -10.78 3.79
N GLU A 153 3.84 -10.59 3.89
CA GLU A 153 2.95 -10.51 2.72
C GLU A 153 3.34 -9.35 1.79
N TRP A 154 3.63 -8.17 2.36
CA TRP A 154 3.86 -6.93 1.60
C TRP A 154 5.34 -6.58 1.41
N PHE A 155 6.19 -7.10 2.27
CA PHE A 155 7.62 -6.81 2.37
C PHE A 155 8.43 -8.12 2.46
N PRO A 156 8.26 -9.07 1.51
CA PRO A 156 8.80 -10.43 1.62
C PRO A 156 10.33 -10.52 1.57
N GLN A 157 11.03 -9.41 1.31
CA GLN A 157 12.48 -9.34 1.23
C GLN A 157 13.09 -8.58 2.41
N ASP A 158 12.26 -8.08 3.32
CA ASP A 158 12.70 -7.27 4.44
C ASP A 158 12.79 -8.10 5.72
N GLU A 159 13.82 -7.81 6.50
CA GLU A 159 13.96 -8.38 7.83
C GLU A 159 13.21 -7.50 8.84
N ILE A 160 12.37 -8.12 9.66
CA ILE A 160 11.68 -7.44 10.76
C ILE A 160 12.68 -7.24 11.90
N PRO A 161 12.97 -6.01 12.32
CA PRO A 161 13.90 -5.78 13.42
C PRO A 161 13.39 -6.37 14.72
N THR A 162 14.26 -7.07 15.46
CA THR A 162 13.95 -7.53 16.81
C THR A 162 14.12 -6.37 17.80
N TYR A 163 13.02 -5.85 18.33
CA TYR A 163 13.06 -4.80 19.35
C TYR A 163 13.42 -5.40 20.72
N LYS A 164 14.58 -5.04 21.27
CA LYS A 164 15.01 -5.47 22.61
C LYS A 164 13.97 -5.05 23.65
N GLY A 165 13.36 -6.02 24.33
CA GLY A 165 12.37 -5.79 25.41
C GLY A 165 10.96 -6.27 25.10
N THR A 166 10.67 -6.75 23.89
CA THR A 166 9.46 -7.51 23.61
C THR A 166 9.73 -8.98 23.95
N ALA A 167 9.03 -9.50 24.97
CA ALA A 167 9.00 -10.95 25.16
C ALA A 167 8.35 -11.59 23.92
N PRO A 168 8.77 -12.80 23.51
CA PRO A 168 8.04 -13.54 22.49
C PRO A 168 6.58 -13.62 22.94
N VAL A 169 5.66 -13.15 22.10
CA VAL A 169 4.25 -13.50 22.26
C VAL A 169 4.14 -14.92 21.72
N ASP A 170 4.02 -15.89 22.62
CA ASP A 170 3.74 -17.27 22.23
C ASP A 170 2.44 -17.30 21.40
N PRO A 171 2.39 -18.09 20.32
CA PRO A 171 1.25 -18.16 19.40
C PRO A 171 -0.03 -18.71 20.03
#